data_AF-A0A401HBZ7-F1
#
_entry.id   AF-A0A401HBZ7-F1
#
_cell.length_a   1.000
_cell.length_b   1.000
_cell.length_c   1.000
_cell.angle_alpha   90.00
_cell.angle_beta   90.00
_cell.angle_gamma   90.00
#
_symmetry.space_group_name_H-M   'P 1'
#
loop_
_entity.id
_entity.type
_entity.pdbx_description
1 polymer ?
#
loop_
_entity_poly.entity_id
_entity_poly.type
_entity_poly.pdbx_seq_one_letter_code
_entity_poly.pdbx_strand_id
1 'polypeptide(L)'
;MSTGASISPILPPNKYNPDVYKDLLAVAGALAEAGVEVVYGESLHKRGDNVMRLSSLLGEGLNLRGWDRYAEKLFYRAIGEYGLRGVWIPEW
;
A
#
# COMPACT_ATOMS: atom_id res chain seq x y z
N MET A 1 18.60 3.48 17.38
CA MET A 1 18.07 4.04 16.12
C MET A 1 16.75 3.34 15.88
N SER A 2 15.68 4.09 15.64
CA SER A 2 14.39 3.50 15.29
C SER A 2 14.40 3.09 13.81
N THR A 3 14.01 1.86 13.52
CA THR A 3 13.93 1.35 12.14
C THR A 3 12.56 1.73 11.55
N GLY A 4 12.58 2.36 10.38
CA GLY A 4 11.39 2.65 9.59
C GLY A 4 11.35 1.79 8.32
N ALA A 5 10.15 1.48 7.84
CA ALA A 5 9.93 0.77 6.58
C ALA A 5 8.81 1.41 5.75
N SER A 6 8.77 1.15 4.45
CA SER A 6 7.68 1.61 3.59
C SER A 6 6.91 0.44 2.97
N ILE A 7 5.59 0.63 2.83
CA ILE A 7 4.72 -0.22 2.02
C ILE A 7 4.25 0.64 0.84
N SER A 8 4.95 0.53 -0.30
CA SER A 8 4.85 1.51 -1.38
C SER A 8 5.34 0.98 -2.73
N PRO A 9 4.66 1.27 -3.86
CA PRO A 9 3.29 1.79 -3.94
C PRO A 9 2.27 0.69 -3.65
N ILE A 10 1.18 1.03 -2.97
CA ILE A 10 0.04 0.13 -2.79
C ILE A 10 -0.86 0.22 -4.03
N LEU A 11 -0.87 -0.84 -4.84
CA LEU A 11 -1.69 -0.92 -6.06
C LEU A 11 -3.18 -1.20 -5.73
N PRO A 12 -4.12 -0.71 -6.55
CA PRO A 12 -5.51 -1.14 -6.52
C PRO A 12 -5.66 -2.65 -6.71
N PRO A 13 -6.81 -3.23 -6.30
CA PRO A 13 -7.17 -4.59 -6.64
C PRO A 13 -7.00 -4.82 -8.14
N ASN A 14 -6.34 -5.92 -8.45
CA ASN A 14 -6.04 -6.35 -9.80
C ASN A 14 -6.07 -7.89 -9.85
N LYS A 15 -5.95 -8.46 -11.03
CA LYS A 15 -6.06 -9.92 -11.23
C LYS A 15 -5.05 -10.76 -10.43
N TYR A 16 -3.91 -10.21 -10.02
CA TYR A 16 -2.91 -10.91 -9.20
C TYR A 16 -3.10 -10.69 -7.71
N ASN A 17 -3.68 -9.56 -7.32
CA ASN A 17 -4.02 -9.24 -5.94
C ASN A 17 -5.43 -8.65 -5.84
N PRO A 18 -6.46 -9.52 -5.71
CA PRO A 18 -7.83 -9.05 -5.54
C PRO A 18 -8.13 -8.58 -4.11
N ASP A 19 -7.33 -8.98 -3.11
CA ASP A 19 -7.52 -8.64 -1.69
C ASP A 19 -6.28 -7.95 -1.13
N VAL A 20 -6.17 -6.66 -1.44
CA VAL A 20 -5.06 -5.81 -1.01
C VAL A 20 -4.92 -5.78 0.52
N TYR A 21 -6.02 -5.91 1.27
CA TYR A 21 -5.96 -5.89 2.73
C TYR A 21 -5.23 -7.11 3.30
N LYS A 22 -5.44 -8.29 2.71
CA LYS A 22 -4.72 -9.51 3.11
C LYS A 22 -3.21 -9.37 2.97
N ASP A 23 -2.75 -8.79 1.87
CA ASP A 23 -1.32 -8.54 1.65
C ASP A 23 -0.78 -7.49 2.62
N LEU A 24 -1.53 -6.40 2.83
CA LEU A 24 -1.16 -5.38 3.81
C LEU A 24 -1.02 -5.96 5.23
N LEU A 25 -1.92 -6.86 5.62
CA LEU A 25 -1.87 -7.53 6.92
C LEU A 25 -0.64 -8.44 7.02
N ALA A 26 -0.34 -9.22 5.98
CA ALA A 26 0.83 -10.09 5.96
C ALA A 26 2.15 -9.28 6.05
N VAL A 27 2.25 -8.18 5.28
CA VAL A 27 3.42 -7.30 5.33
C VAL A 27 3.52 -6.63 6.70
N ALA A 28 2.43 -6.11 7.26
CA ALA A 28 2.42 -5.50 8.59
C ALA A 28 2.91 -6.47 9.68
N GLY A 29 2.47 -7.73 9.64
CA GLY A 29 2.94 -8.77 10.56
C GLY A 29 4.45 -9.01 10.44
N ALA A 30 4.96 -9.14 9.21
CA ALA A 30 6.39 -9.33 8.98
C ALA A 30 7.23 -8.13 9.47
N LEU A 31 6.73 -6.90 9.29
CA LEU A 31 7.41 -5.69 9.78
C LEU A 31 7.41 -5.62 11.31
N ALA A 32 6.31 -6.02 11.97
CA ALA A 32 6.24 -6.10 13.42
C ALA A 32 7.21 -7.14 13.97
N GLU A 33 7.29 -8.33 13.38
CA GLU A 33 8.26 -9.37 13.74
C GLU A 33 9.71 -8.89 13.55
N ALA A 34 9.98 -8.09 12.53
CA ALA A 34 11.29 -7.50 12.27
C ALA A 34 11.67 -6.33 13.22
N GLY A 35 10.76 -5.92 14.11
CA GLY A 35 11.01 -4.82 15.05
C GLY A 35 10.96 -3.43 14.42
N VAL A 36 10.20 -3.26 13.33
CA VAL A 36 9.97 -1.94 12.73
C VAL A 36 9.09 -1.09 13.64
N GLU A 37 9.43 0.19 13.81
CA GLU A 37 8.71 1.07 14.73
C GLU A 37 7.75 2.05 14.03
N VAL A 38 8.04 2.40 12.78
CA VAL A 38 7.27 3.35 11.97
C VAL A 38 7.16 2.82 10.55
N VAL A 39 5.94 2.76 10.03
CA VAL A 39 5.64 2.36 8.65
C VAL A 39 5.16 3.57 7.86
N TYR A 40 5.70 3.77 6.68
CA TYR A 40 5.24 4.78 5.72
C TYR A 40 4.44 4.11 4.62
N GLY A 41 3.29 4.67 4.25
CA GLY A 41 2.45 4.14 3.17
C GLY A 41 2.21 5.17 2.08
N GLU A 42 2.18 4.73 0.83
CA GLU A 42 1.65 5.49 -0.31
C GLU A 42 0.93 4.56 -1.28
N SER A 43 0.02 5.11 -2.09
CA SER A 43 -0.69 4.35 -3.11
C SER A 43 -0.01 4.46 -4.49
N LEU A 44 -0.54 3.79 -5.50
CA LEU A 44 -0.12 4.04 -6.87
C LEU A 44 -0.62 5.40 -7.35
N HIS A 45 0.30 6.23 -7.82
CA HIS A 45 0.04 7.59 -8.26
C HIS A 45 -0.08 7.71 -9.78
N LYS A 46 -0.97 8.57 -10.28
CA LYS A 46 -1.03 8.92 -11.71
C LYS A 46 0.09 9.90 -12.06
N ARG A 47 1.32 9.40 -12.15
CA ARG A 47 2.49 10.19 -12.56
C ARG A 47 3.17 9.54 -13.76
N GLY A 48 3.34 10.33 -14.82
CA GLY A 48 3.93 9.87 -16.08
C GLY A 48 3.21 8.65 -16.67
N ASP A 49 3.99 7.77 -17.31
CA ASP A 49 3.47 6.61 -18.03
C ASP A 49 3.29 5.35 -17.16
N ASN A 50 3.51 5.44 -15.85
CA ASN A 50 3.56 4.26 -14.96
C ASN A 50 2.25 3.47 -14.96
N VAL A 51 1.10 4.15 -14.92
CA VAL A 51 -0.22 3.51 -14.93
C VAL A 51 -0.48 2.82 -16.26
N MET A 52 -0.08 3.44 -17.38
CA MET A 52 -0.22 2.84 -18.71
C MET A 52 0.67 1.59 -18.85
N ARG A 53 1.92 1.65 -18.39
CA ARG A 53 2.83 0.49 -18.38
C ARG A 53 2.32 -0.64 -17.50
N LEU A 54 1.88 -0.33 -16.28
CA LEU A 54 1.29 -1.32 -15.38
C LEU A 54 0.04 -1.94 -15.98
N SER A 55 -0.87 -1.15 -16.54
CA SER A 55 -2.06 -1.68 -17.20
C SER A 55 -1.72 -2.57 -18.40
N SER A 56 -0.69 -2.24 -19.19
CA SER A 56 -0.23 -3.11 -20.27
C SER A 56 0.35 -4.43 -19.76
N LEU A 57 1.10 -4.42 -18.65
CA LEU A 57 1.67 -5.65 -18.06
C LEU A 57 0.59 -6.51 -17.40
N LEU A 58 -0.37 -5.89 -16.74
CA LEU A 58 -1.50 -6.55 -16.13
C LEU A 58 -2.52 -7.03 -17.17
N GLY A 59 -2.51 -6.47 -18.39
CA GLY A 59 -3.54 -6.74 -19.41
C GLY A 59 -4.92 -6.23 -19.03
N GLU A 60 -5.00 -5.30 -18.07
CA GLU A 60 -6.24 -4.69 -17.59
C GLU A 60 -6.01 -3.25 -17.09
N GLY A 61 -7.09 -2.45 -17.07
CA GLY A 61 -7.05 -1.09 -16.55
C GLY A 61 -7.00 -1.07 -15.02
N LEU A 62 -6.16 -0.21 -14.44
CA LEU A 62 -6.16 0.05 -12.99
C LEU A 62 -7.14 1.17 -12.64
N ASN A 63 -8.06 0.90 -11.71
CA ASN A 63 -8.99 1.90 -11.20
C ASN A 63 -8.38 2.67 -10.03
N LEU A 64 -7.90 3.88 -10.31
CA LEU A 64 -7.31 4.76 -9.30
C LEU A 64 -8.30 5.75 -8.67
N ARG A 65 -9.57 5.76 -9.11
CA ARG A 65 -10.56 6.73 -8.63
C ARG A 65 -10.86 6.49 -7.15
N GLY A 66 -10.45 7.43 -6.30
CA GLY A 66 -10.63 7.32 -4.84
C GLY A 66 -9.75 6.25 -4.19
N TRP A 67 -8.80 5.67 -4.94
CA TRP A 67 -7.96 4.58 -4.45
C TRP A 67 -7.07 5.04 -3.29
N ASP A 68 -6.44 6.21 -3.39
CA ASP A 68 -5.52 6.72 -2.38
C ASP A 68 -6.15 6.74 -0.97
N ARG A 69 -7.34 7.35 -0.84
CA ARG A 69 -8.10 7.40 0.42
C ARG A 69 -8.58 6.04 0.90
N TYR A 70 -8.80 5.09 0.00
CA TYR A 70 -9.22 3.75 0.37
C TYR A 70 -8.01 2.92 0.85
N ALA A 71 -6.88 2.99 0.14
CA ALA A 71 -5.62 2.39 0.50
C ALA A 71 -5.12 2.91 1.86
N GLU A 72 -5.23 4.21 2.11
CA GLU A 72 -4.93 4.82 3.42
C GLU A 72 -5.68 4.13 4.57
N LYS A 73 -6.99 3.90 4.40
CA LYS A 73 -7.81 3.23 5.42
C LYS A 73 -7.38 1.78 5.62
N LEU A 74 -7.09 1.06 4.53
CA LEU A 74 -6.61 -0.32 4.61
C LEU A 74 -5.24 -0.39 5.30
N PHE A 75 -4.35 0.54 4.97
CA PHE A 75 -3.02 0.67 5.55
C PHE A 75 -3.10 0.85 7.06
N TYR A 76 -3.82 1.88 7.53
CA TYR A 76 -3.94 2.14 8.97
C TYR A 76 -4.65 1.01 9.71
N ARG A 77 -5.63 0.37 9.08
CA ARG A 77 -6.27 -0.83 9.63
C ARG A 77 -5.23 -1.95 9.81
N ALA A 78 -4.49 -2.31 8.77
CA ALA A 78 -3.57 -3.44 8.79
C ALA A 78 -2.41 -3.26 9.78
N ILE A 79 -1.76 -2.10 9.80
CA ILE A 79 -0.67 -1.82 10.75
C ILE A 79 -1.18 -1.72 12.19
N GLY A 80 -2.44 -1.29 12.37
CA GLY A 80 -3.10 -1.18 13.67
C GLY A 80 -3.32 -2.54 14.34
N GLU A 81 -3.59 -3.59 13.56
CA GLU A 81 -3.72 -4.97 14.08
C GLU A 81 -2.42 -5.46 14.77
N TYR A 82 -1.27 -4.87 14.44
CA TYR A 82 0.04 -5.22 15.01
C TYR A 82 0.64 -4.12 15.90
N GLY A 83 -0.11 -3.05 16.21
CA GLY A 83 0.35 -1.96 17.07
C GLY A 83 1.46 -1.09 16.47
N LEU A 84 1.67 -1.15 15.16
CA LEU A 84 2.67 -0.36 14.44
C LEU A 84 2.20 1.11 14.28
N ARG A 85 3.15 2.05 14.35
CA ARG A 85 2.88 3.47 14.02
C ARG A 85 2.95 3.67 12.52
N GLY A 86 2.10 4.55 11.98
CA GLY A 86 2.00 4.79 10.54
C GLY A 86 1.99 6.25 10.16
N VAL A 87 2.53 6.56 8.99
CA VAL A 87 2.31 7.82 8.28
C VAL A 87 1.90 7.50 6.84
N TRP A 88 0.71 7.94 6.45
CA TRP A 88 0.29 7.93 5.05
C TRP A 88 0.82 9.17 4.32
N ILE A 89 1.35 8.97 3.12
CA ILE A 89 1.78 10.03 2.20
C ILE A 89 0.67 10.16 1.14
N PRO A 90 -0.25 11.15 1.29
CA PRO A 90 -1.37 11.29 0.38
C PRO A 90 -0.93 11.83 -0.97
N GLU A 91 -1.68 11.47 -2.01
CA GLU A 91 -1.61 12.20 -3.28
C GLU A 91 -2.49 13.44 -3.27
N TRP A 92 -1.95 14.50 -3.87
CA TRP A 92 -2.59 15.80 -4.04
C TRP A 92 -2.96 16.00 -5.51
#